data_AF-A0A8J4CHC9-F1
#
_entry.id   AF-A0A8J4CHC9-F1
#
_cell.length_a   1.000
_cell.length_b   1.000
_cell.length_c   1.000
_cell.angle_alpha   90.00
_cell.angle_beta   90.00
_cell.angle_gamma   90.00
#
_symmetry.space_group_name_H-M   'P 1'
#
loop_
_entity.id
_entity.type
_entity.pdbx_description
1 polymer ?
#
loop_
_entity_poly.entity_id
_entity_poly.type
_entity_poly.pdbx_seq_one_letter_code
_entity_poly.pdbx_strand_id
1 'polypeptide(L)'
;PPKLPTITPAPIGFTPMCKEVEPCQTMTLLNELYSRYDALLDEYGVYKVETIGDCYFVAGGLMREDEDGMTAVCDRSSKEDPLHAERVLAFAKAMLVAARQVVMPTNGQPVEIRVGLHTGPVVSGVVGTRMPRFCLFGDTVNTASRMESTGVPGAIHASAATFRRLPRTEQAKWKPTGGIQVKGKGLMQTYLWMPSAAESN
;
A
#
# COMPACT_ATOMS: atom_id res chain seq x y z
N PRO A 1 -14.70 -14.41 2.73
CA PRO A 1 -13.44 -14.10 2.01
C PRO A 1 -12.57 -13.23 2.92
N PRO A 2 -11.25 -13.45 2.97
CA PRO A 2 -10.35 -12.66 3.80
C PRO A 2 -10.45 -11.18 3.40
N LYS A 3 -10.46 -10.29 4.40
CA LYS A 3 -10.47 -8.85 4.16
C LYS A 3 -9.04 -8.35 4.22
N LEU A 4 -8.44 -8.04 3.08
CA LEU A 4 -7.04 -7.63 3.04
C LEU A 4 -6.94 -6.11 2.90
N PRO A 5 -6.16 -5.44 3.75
CA PRO A 5 -5.72 -4.08 3.49
C PRO A 5 -4.74 -4.08 2.31
N THR A 6 -5.08 -3.35 1.26
CA THR A 6 -4.27 -3.16 0.06
C THR A 6 -3.55 -1.81 0.12
N ILE A 7 -2.26 -1.80 -0.22
CA ILE A 7 -1.47 -0.58 -0.46
C ILE A 7 -1.21 -0.43 -1.95
N THR A 8 -1.40 0.78 -2.45
CA THR A 8 -0.85 1.23 -3.73
C THR A 8 -0.08 2.52 -3.47
N PRO A 9 1.26 2.54 -3.60
CA PRO A 9 2.03 3.77 -3.59
C PRO A 9 2.65 4.05 -4.95
N ALA A 10 2.43 5.26 -5.45
CA ALA A 10 2.99 5.76 -6.69
C ALA A 10 3.90 6.98 -6.42
N PRO A 11 5.14 7.01 -6.94
CA PRO A 11 6.01 8.18 -6.89
C PRO A 11 5.40 9.37 -7.64
N ILE A 12 5.36 10.53 -7.01
CA ILE A 12 4.89 11.75 -7.67
C ILE A 12 5.90 12.20 -8.72
N GLY A 13 5.42 12.50 -9.92
CA GLY A 13 6.29 12.97 -11.00
C GLY A 13 7.04 11.86 -11.74
N PHE A 14 6.72 10.58 -11.50
CA PHE A 14 7.30 9.46 -12.26
C PHE A 14 7.05 9.54 -13.77
N THR A 15 5.80 9.74 -14.20
CA THR A 15 5.47 9.80 -15.64
C THR A 15 6.13 10.97 -16.39
N PRO A 16 6.20 12.20 -15.82
CA PRO A 16 7.03 13.28 -16.38
C PRO A 16 8.52 12.92 -16.43
N MET A 17 9.08 12.36 -15.35
CA MET A 17 10.50 11.98 -15.27
C MET A 17 10.91 11.01 -16.38
N CYS A 18 10.08 10.01 -16.70
CA CYS A 18 10.36 9.05 -17.76
C CYS A 18 10.52 9.68 -19.16
N LYS A 19 10.12 10.94 -19.35
CA LYS A 19 10.31 11.68 -20.61
C LYS A 19 11.62 12.49 -20.65
N GLU A 20 12.21 12.75 -19.48
CA GLU A 20 13.37 13.63 -19.31
C GLU A 20 14.63 12.86 -18.93
N VAL A 21 14.48 11.65 -18.40
CA VAL A 21 15.56 10.84 -17.81
C VAL A 21 15.79 9.59 -18.65
N GLU A 22 17.06 9.19 -18.76
CA GLU A 22 17.43 7.96 -19.45
C GLU A 22 16.75 6.73 -18.80
N PRO A 23 16.26 5.76 -19.60
CA PRO A 23 15.57 4.58 -19.07
C PRO A 23 16.38 3.82 -18.00
N CYS A 24 17.70 3.76 -18.17
CA CYS A 24 18.60 3.14 -17.18
C CYS A 24 18.53 3.82 -15.81
N GLN A 25 18.51 5.15 -15.77
CA GLN A 25 18.42 5.91 -14.51
C GLN A 25 17.05 5.74 -13.85
N THR A 26 15.98 5.70 -14.65
CA THR A 26 14.63 5.39 -14.16
C THR A 26 14.57 3.99 -13.53
N MET A 27 15.18 3.00 -14.18
CA MET A 27 15.27 1.63 -13.66
C MET A 27 16.07 1.57 -12.36
N THR A 28 17.21 2.26 -12.28
CA THR A 28 18.02 2.33 -11.06
C THR A 28 17.23 2.92 -9.89
N LEU A 29 16.52 4.02 -10.12
CA LEU A 29 15.67 4.65 -9.11
C LEU A 29 14.59 3.69 -8.58
N LEU A 30 13.84 3.07 -9.49
CA LEU A 30 12.79 2.11 -9.11
C LEU A 30 13.37 0.92 -8.37
N ASN A 31 14.50 0.39 -8.82
CA ASN A 31 15.15 -0.74 -8.17
C ASN A 31 15.62 -0.38 -6.76
N GLU A 32 16.20 0.80 -6.56
CA GLU A 32 16.58 1.27 -5.22
C GLU A 32 15.37 1.40 -4.30
N LEU A 33 14.30 2.05 -4.79
CA LEU A 33 13.08 2.29 -4.03
C LEU A 33 12.40 0.96 -3.63
N TYR A 34 12.21 0.05 -4.59
CA TYR A 34 11.54 -1.22 -4.36
C TYR A 34 12.39 -2.17 -3.52
N SER A 35 13.72 -2.14 -3.65
CA SER A 35 14.60 -2.95 -2.80
C SER A 35 14.49 -2.54 -1.32
N ARG A 36 14.34 -1.24 -1.05
CA ARG A 36 14.10 -0.74 0.32
C ARG A 36 12.74 -1.19 0.86
N TYR A 37 11.69 -1.20 0.02
CA TYR A 37 10.38 -1.71 0.43
C TYR A 37 10.38 -3.21 0.65
N ASP A 38 11.05 -3.97 -0.23
CA ASP A 38 11.18 -5.42 -0.13
C ASP A 38 11.85 -5.82 1.21
N ALA A 39 12.85 -5.05 1.65
CA ALA A 39 13.52 -5.27 2.94
C ALA A 39 12.62 -5.08 4.17
N LEU A 40 11.48 -4.38 4.03
CA LEU A 40 10.52 -4.14 5.10
C LEU A 40 9.40 -5.19 5.14
N LEU A 41 9.23 -6.04 4.11
CA LEU A 41 8.06 -6.93 4.01
C LEU A 41 7.93 -7.89 5.19
N ASP A 42 9.02 -8.55 5.56
CA ASP A 42 9.06 -9.55 6.62
C ASP A 42 8.85 -8.92 8.00
N GLU A 43 9.44 -7.75 8.26
CA GLU A 43 9.33 -7.02 9.53
C GLU A 43 7.87 -6.70 9.88
N TYR A 44 7.07 -6.33 8.87
CA TYR A 44 5.66 -5.97 9.06
C TYR A 44 4.69 -7.10 8.76
N GLY A 45 5.16 -8.26 8.30
CA GLY A 45 4.32 -9.42 7.97
C GLY A 45 3.32 -9.12 6.85
N VAL A 46 3.75 -8.40 5.81
CA VAL A 46 2.93 -8.01 4.67
C VAL A 46 3.44 -8.66 3.38
N TYR A 47 2.55 -8.96 2.44
CA TYR A 47 2.90 -9.67 1.22
C TYR A 47 2.86 -8.76 -0.01
N LYS A 48 3.95 -8.70 -0.76
CA LYS A 48 4.03 -8.04 -2.06
C LYS A 48 3.32 -8.89 -3.13
N VAL A 49 2.25 -8.34 -3.70
CA VAL A 49 1.45 -9.01 -4.72
C VAL A 49 2.10 -8.88 -6.08
N GLU A 50 2.26 -7.64 -6.55
CA GLU A 50 2.92 -7.33 -7.82
C GLU A 50 3.29 -5.84 -7.87
N THR A 51 3.93 -5.44 -8.97
CA THR A 51 4.10 -4.02 -9.32
C THR A 51 3.21 -3.72 -10.52
N ILE A 52 2.42 -2.64 -10.45
CA ILE A 52 1.54 -2.19 -11.53
C ILE A 52 2.05 -0.84 -12.00
N GLY A 53 2.91 -0.84 -13.02
CA GLY A 53 3.62 0.37 -13.42
C GLY A 53 4.59 0.83 -12.33
N ASP A 54 4.37 2.04 -11.83
CA ASP A 54 5.11 2.65 -10.71
C ASP A 54 4.46 2.40 -9.35
N CYS A 55 3.36 1.63 -9.31
CA CYS A 55 2.66 1.30 -8.09
C CYS A 55 3.17 0.00 -7.46
N TYR A 56 3.52 0.05 -6.17
CA TYR A 56 3.96 -1.11 -5.38
C TYR A 56 2.80 -1.77 -4.59
N PHE A 57 2.22 -2.85 -5.10
CA PHE A 57 1.00 -3.43 -4.52
C PHE A 57 1.28 -4.45 -3.41
N VAL A 58 0.82 -4.15 -2.18
CA VAL A 58 0.97 -5.00 -0.99
C VAL A 58 -0.38 -5.37 -0.38
N ALA A 59 -0.47 -6.56 0.21
CA ALA A 59 -1.61 -7.03 0.98
C ALA A 59 -1.19 -7.58 2.35
N GLY A 60 -1.84 -7.13 3.42
CA GLY A 60 -1.67 -7.68 4.77
C GLY A 60 -2.71 -8.76 5.10
N GLY A 61 -2.37 -9.72 5.96
CA GLY A 61 -3.27 -10.81 6.38
C GLY A 61 -3.49 -11.89 5.32
N LEU A 62 -2.68 -11.89 4.25
CA LEU A 62 -2.74 -12.90 3.18
C LEU A 62 -1.97 -14.16 3.54
N MET A 63 -0.85 -14.00 4.25
CA MET A 63 0.02 -15.09 4.70
C MET A 63 -0.21 -15.33 6.18
N ARG A 64 -0.17 -16.60 6.58
CA ARG A 64 -0.26 -17.01 7.99
C ARG A 64 0.69 -18.15 8.24
N GLU A 65 1.41 -18.07 9.35
CA GLU A 65 2.16 -19.19 9.91
C GLU A 65 1.20 -20.11 10.67
N ASP A 66 1.26 -21.39 10.36
CA ASP A 66 0.59 -22.43 11.13
C ASP A 66 1.35 -22.78 12.42
N GLU A 67 0.84 -23.73 13.20
CA GLU A 67 1.42 -24.15 14.48
C GLU A 67 2.82 -24.76 14.32
N ASP A 68 3.17 -25.23 13.12
CA ASP A 68 4.46 -25.80 12.77
C ASP A 68 5.43 -24.76 12.19
N GLY A 69 5.03 -23.48 12.13
CA GLY A 69 5.84 -22.38 11.59
C GLY A 69 5.88 -22.32 10.06
N MET A 70 5.01 -23.07 9.37
CA MET A 70 4.92 -23.03 7.91
C MET A 70 4.02 -21.89 7.46
N THR A 71 4.56 -21.03 6.60
CA THR A 71 3.79 -19.91 6.03
C THR A 71 2.92 -20.40 4.87
N ALA A 72 1.61 -20.25 4.99
CA ALA A 72 0.63 -20.58 3.96
C ALA A 72 -0.28 -19.40 3.62
N VAL A 73 -0.83 -19.41 2.41
CA VAL A 73 -1.83 -18.43 1.97
C VAL A 73 -3.16 -18.71 2.69
N CYS A 74 -3.74 -17.68 3.31
CA CYS A 74 -5.04 -17.74 3.96
C CYS A 74 -6.13 -18.21 2.98
N ASP A 75 -6.87 -19.22 3.38
CA ASP A 75 -8.03 -19.76 2.65
C ASP A 75 -9.35 -19.19 3.19
N ARG A 76 -10.49 -19.78 2.80
CA ARG A 76 -11.81 -19.36 3.31
C ARG A 76 -12.06 -19.76 4.77
N SER A 77 -11.34 -20.75 5.29
CA SER A 77 -11.50 -21.28 6.65
C SER A 77 -10.61 -20.55 7.66
N SER A 78 -9.61 -19.82 7.16
CA SER A 78 -8.65 -19.05 7.94
C SER A 78 -9.33 -17.91 8.72
N LYS A 79 -9.01 -17.80 10.00
CA LYS A 79 -9.44 -16.68 10.86
C LYS A 79 -8.78 -15.39 10.37
N GLU A 80 -9.55 -14.30 10.32
CA GLU A 80 -9.04 -12.96 10.00
C GLU A 80 -8.02 -12.53 11.06
N ASP A 81 -6.81 -12.15 10.64
CA ASP A 81 -5.80 -11.55 11.53
C ASP A 81 -6.32 -10.19 12.04
N PRO A 82 -6.60 -10.03 13.34
CA PRO A 82 -7.15 -8.77 13.85
C PRO A 82 -6.18 -7.59 13.68
N LEU A 83 -4.88 -7.85 13.55
CA LEU A 83 -3.83 -6.84 13.47
C LEU A 83 -3.41 -6.51 12.02
N HIS A 84 -4.01 -7.13 11.00
CA HIS A 84 -3.60 -6.92 9.60
C HIS A 84 -3.63 -5.44 9.19
N ALA A 85 -4.60 -4.67 9.69
CA ALA A 85 -4.76 -3.26 9.34
C ALA A 85 -3.68 -2.39 10.01
N GLU A 86 -3.28 -2.74 11.23
CA GLU A 86 -2.21 -2.06 11.96
C GLU A 86 -0.85 -2.35 11.35
N ARG A 87 -0.58 -3.61 11.00
CA ARG A 87 0.64 -4.05 10.30
C ARG A 87 0.81 -3.31 8.97
N VAL A 88 -0.25 -3.27 8.15
CA VAL A 88 -0.22 -2.55 6.87
C VAL A 88 -0.07 -1.05 7.05
N LEU A 89 -0.70 -0.45 8.08
CA LEU A 89 -0.47 0.96 8.38
C LEU A 89 0.98 1.23 8.81
N ALA A 90 1.55 0.38 9.66
CA ALA A 90 2.93 0.52 10.11
C ALA A 90 3.92 0.40 8.93
N PHE A 91 3.71 -0.58 8.05
CA PHE A 91 4.46 -0.69 6.80
C PHE A 91 4.29 0.56 5.92
N ALA A 92 3.06 1.05 5.73
CA ALA A 92 2.80 2.27 4.96
C ALA A 92 3.55 3.51 5.50
N LYS A 93 3.66 3.64 6.83
CA LYS A 93 4.47 4.70 7.45
C LYS A 93 5.96 4.51 7.18
N ALA A 94 6.47 3.29 7.32
CA ALA A 94 7.87 2.97 7.01
C ALA A 94 8.19 3.23 5.53
N MET A 95 7.27 2.95 4.61
CA MET A 95 7.42 3.27 3.19
C MET A 95 7.59 4.76 2.94
N LEU A 96 6.83 5.62 3.64
CA LEU A 96 6.97 7.08 3.50
C LEU A 96 8.36 7.55 3.91
N VAL A 97 8.91 6.99 5.00
CA VAL A 97 10.27 7.29 5.47
C VAL A 97 11.31 6.77 4.48
N ALA A 98 11.18 5.51 4.03
CA ALA A 98 12.10 4.91 3.08
C ALA A 98 12.12 5.62 1.73
N ALA A 99 10.96 6.10 1.25
CA ALA A 99 10.88 6.88 0.01
C ALA A 99 11.71 8.15 0.07
N ARG A 100 11.66 8.87 1.20
CA ARG A 100 12.43 10.12 1.38
C ARG A 100 13.95 9.93 1.39
N GLN A 101 14.42 8.70 1.62
CA GLN A 101 15.84 8.37 1.56
C GLN A 101 16.35 8.17 0.13
N VAL A 102 15.44 8.09 -0.84
CA VAL A 102 15.75 7.97 -2.27
C VAL A 102 15.56 9.33 -2.92
N VAL A 103 16.46 9.68 -3.83
CA VAL A 103 16.49 11.00 -4.47
C VAL A 103 16.06 10.90 -5.93
N MET A 104 15.19 11.81 -6.36
CA MET A 104 14.73 11.91 -7.74
C MET A 104 15.85 12.43 -8.65
N PRO A 105 16.16 11.75 -9.77
CA PRO A 105 17.27 12.13 -10.66
C PRO A 105 17.04 13.45 -11.40
N THR A 106 15.80 13.92 -11.53
CA THR A 106 15.45 15.16 -12.25
C THR A 106 15.75 16.42 -11.47
N ASN A 107 15.47 16.43 -10.17
CA ASN A 107 15.45 17.65 -9.35
C ASN A 107 16.27 17.52 -8.05
N GLY A 108 16.86 16.36 -7.78
CA GLY A 108 17.63 16.11 -6.56
C GLY A 108 16.79 16.14 -5.28
N GLN A 109 15.46 16.13 -5.37
CA GLN A 109 14.57 16.12 -4.20
C GLN A 109 14.25 14.69 -3.76
N PRO A 110 13.92 14.48 -2.47
CA PRO A 110 13.42 13.21 -1.98
C PRO A 110 12.21 12.69 -2.78
N VAL A 111 12.11 11.38 -2.97
CA VAL A 111 10.92 10.77 -3.57
C VAL A 111 9.74 10.94 -2.63
N GLU A 112 8.67 11.56 -3.12
CA GLU A 112 7.38 11.59 -2.44
C GLU A 112 6.45 10.53 -3.06
N ILE A 113 5.73 9.81 -2.21
CA ILE A 113 4.70 8.84 -2.61
C ILE A 113 3.35 9.24 -2.04
N ARG A 114 2.27 8.84 -2.71
CA ARG A 114 0.93 8.77 -2.11
C ARG A 114 0.68 7.36 -1.62
N VAL A 115 -0.05 7.17 -0.53
CA VAL A 115 -0.39 5.82 -0.06
C VAL A 115 -1.91 5.69 0.11
N GLY A 116 -2.52 4.70 -0.55
CA GLY A 116 -3.94 4.38 -0.41
C GLY A 116 -4.18 3.08 0.37
N LEU A 117 -5.07 3.10 1.37
CA LEU A 117 -5.43 1.94 2.19
C LEU A 117 -6.94 1.62 2.14
N HIS A 118 -7.27 0.38 1.80
CA HIS A 118 -8.64 -0.13 1.95
C HIS A 118 -8.68 -1.59 2.38
N THR A 119 -9.54 -1.89 3.35
CA THR A 119 -9.80 -3.23 3.89
C THR A 119 -11.13 -3.72 3.38
N GLY A 120 -11.12 -4.84 2.67
CA GLY A 120 -12.33 -5.42 2.11
C GLY A 120 -12.08 -6.82 1.56
N PRO A 121 -13.15 -7.56 1.20
CA PRO A 121 -13.04 -8.92 0.73
C PRO A 121 -12.24 -9.01 -0.58
N VAL A 122 -11.36 -9.99 -0.67
CA VAL A 122 -10.62 -10.31 -1.90
C VAL A 122 -10.56 -11.81 -2.14
N VAL A 123 -10.21 -12.17 -3.38
CA VAL A 123 -9.91 -13.53 -3.82
C VAL A 123 -8.48 -13.53 -4.35
N SER A 124 -7.66 -14.44 -3.83
CA SER A 124 -6.30 -14.68 -4.31
C SER A 124 -6.24 -15.91 -5.21
N GLY A 125 -5.28 -15.96 -6.12
CA GLY A 125 -5.01 -17.14 -6.93
C GLY A 125 -3.86 -16.95 -7.91
N VAL A 126 -3.31 -18.05 -8.42
CA VAL A 126 -2.29 -18.03 -9.47
C VAL A 126 -2.99 -18.05 -10.83
N VAL A 127 -2.63 -17.10 -11.69
CA VAL A 127 -3.20 -16.94 -13.03
C VAL A 127 -2.12 -17.13 -14.09
N GLY A 128 -2.46 -17.86 -15.14
CA GLY A 128 -1.59 -18.13 -16.28
C GLY A 128 -0.77 -19.41 -16.14
N THR A 129 -0.40 -20.00 -17.28
CA THR A 129 0.33 -21.28 -17.34
C THR A 129 1.78 -21.13 -17.77
N ARG A 130 2.11 -20.11 -18.58
CA ARG A 130 3.49 -19.87 -19.07
C ARG A 130 4.28 -18.89 -18.20
N MET A 131 3.60 -17.90 -17.64
CA MET A 131 4.14 -16.95 -16.67
C MET A 131 3.12 -16.84 -15.53
N PRO A 132 3.10 -17.83 -14.61
CA PRO A 132 2.17 -17.82 -13.50
C PRO A 132 2.41 -16.59 -12.63
N ARG A 133 1.34 -15.84 -12.34
CA ARG A 133 1.38 -14.68 -11.43
C ARG A 133 0.36 -14.86 -10.33
N PHE A 134 0.76 -14.57 -9.11
CA PHE A 134 -0.17 -14.51 -8.00
C PHE A 134 -0.94 -13.19 -8.06
N CYS A 135 -2.26 -13.26 -8.19
CA CYS A 135 -3.12 -12.10 -8.37
C CYS A 135 -4.16 -12.00 -7.26
N LEU A 136 -4.53 -10.77 -6.92
CA LEU A 136 -5.68 -10.46 -6.06
C LEU A 136 -6.81 -9.86 -6.91
N PHE A 137 -8.00 -10.43 -6.78
CA PHE A 137 -9.21 -9.98 -7.42
C PHE A 137 -10.22 -9.50 -6.39
N GLY A 138 -10.90 -8.41 -6.72
CA GLY A 138 -11.99 -7.89 -5.92
C GLY A 138 -12.07 -6.37 -6.02
N ASP A 139 -13.27 -5.87 -5.73
CA ASP A 139 -13.53 -4.43 -5.65
C ASP A 139 -12.69 -3.72 -4.57
N THR A 140 -12.15 -4.47 -3.61
CA THR A 140 -11.21 -3.97 -2.61
C THR A 140 -9.96 -3.36 -3.25
N VAL A 141 -9.39 -4.01 -4.27
CA VAL A 141 -8.19 -3.53 -4.98
C VAL A 141 -8.49 -2.21 -5.68
N ASN A 142 -9.63 -2.15 -6.38
CA ASN A 142 -10.09 -0.92 -7.04
C ASN A 142 -10.31 0.22 -6.05
N THR A 143 -10.89 -0.09 -4.88
CA THR A 143 -11.15 0.93 -3.85
C THR A 143 -9.86 1.43 -3.22
N ALA A 144 -8.88 0.56 -2.96
CA ALA A 144 -7.57 0.95 -2.46
C ALA A 144 -6.82 1.85 -3.45
N SER A 145 -6.81 1.47 -4.74
CA SER A 145 -6.27 2.31 -5.82
C SER A 145 -6.96 3.68 -5.87
N ARG A 146 -8.27 3.76 -5.58
CA ARG A 146 -8.94 5.06 -5.46
C ARG A 146 -8.41 5.89 -4.30
N MET A 147 -8.20 5.29 -3.13
CA MET A 147 -7.61 6.01 -1.99
C MET A 147 -6.22 6.58 -2.32
N GLU A 148 -5.39 5.85 -3.08
CA GLU A 148 -4.09 6.36 -3.52
C GLU A 148 -4.25 7.53 -4.49
N SER A 149 -5.07 7.33 -5.54
CA SER A 149 -5.22 8.32 -6.60
C SER A 149 -5.83 9.64 -6.13
N THR A 150 -6.63 9.63 -5.06
CA THR A 150 -7.19 10.82 -4.42
C THR A 150 -6.39 11.29 -3.20
N GLY A 151 -5.29 10.61 -2.89
CA GLY A 151 -4.43 10.92 -1.76
C GLY A 151 -3.55 12.14 -2.01
N VAL A 152 -2.98 12.65 -0.92
CA VAL A 152 -2.03 13.77 -0.95
C VAL A 152 -0.61 13.21 -0.90
N PRO A 153 0.36 13.81 -1.62
CA PRO A 153 1.78 13.53 -1.44
C PRO A 153 2.24 13.45 0.01
N GLY A 154 3.05 12.44 0.33
CA GLY A 154 3.63 12.27 1.66
C GLY A 154 2.62 11.86 2.75
N ALA A 155 1.39 11.50 2.37
CA ALA A 155 0.31 11.17 3.28
C ALA A 155 -0.28 9.79 2.99
N ILE A 156 -0.99 9.24 3.99
CA ILE A 156 -1.72 7.98 3.88
C ILE A 156 -3.21 8.29 3.87
N HIS A 157 -3.89 7.87 2.81
CA HIS A 157 -5.33 8.02 2.64
C HIS A 157 -6.00 6.67 2.86
N ALA A 158 -6.93 6.59 3.81
CA ALA A 158 -7.63 5.36 4.13
C ALA A 158 -9.14 5.49 3.99
N SER A 159 -9.76 4.39 3.57
CA SER A 159 -11.21 4.23 3.64
C SER A 159 -11.70 4.13 5.10
N ALA A 160 -12.98 4.43 5.33
CA ALA A 160 -13.62 4.19 6.63
C ALA A 160 -13.52 2.73 7.11
N ALA A 161 -13.45 1.76 6.18
CA ALA A 161 -13.34 0.35 6.52
C ALA A 161 -12.01 0.01 7.20
N THR A 162 -10.90 0.54 6.68
CA THR A 162 -9.58 0.40 7.30
C THR A 162 -9.50 1.20 8.58
N PHE A 163 -9.95 2.46 8.55
CA PHE A 163 -9.89 3.36 9.71
C PHE A 163 -10.54 2.77 10.97
N ARG A 164 -11.71 2.12 10.83
CA ARG A 164 -12.42 1.48 11.95
C ARG A 164 -11.71 0.27 12.54
N ARG A 165 -10.76 -0.34 11.82
CA ARG A 165 -9.96 -1.47 12.27
C ARG A 165 -8.72 -1.04 13.05
N LEU A 166 -8.35 0.24 13.00
CA LEU A 166 -7.22 0.78 13.75
C LEU A 166 -7.59 1.01 15.23
N PRO A 167 -6.61 0.99 16.15
CA PRO A 167 -6.86 1.31 17.55
C PRO A 167 -7.25 2.78 17.72
N ARG A 168 -8.03 3.10 18.75
CA ARG A 168 -8.55 4.46 18.99
C ARG A 168 -7.44 5.51 19.14
N THR A 169 -6.31 5.13 19.74
CA THR A 169 -5.12 5.97 19.89
C THR A 169 -4.55 6.39 18.54
N GLU A 170 -4.56 5.48 17.57
CA GLU A 170 -4.11 5.76 16.21
C GLU A 170 -5.16 6.55 15.44
N GLN A 171 -6.45 6.22 15.59
CA GLN A 171 -7.56 6.94 14.94
C GLN A 171 -7.53 8.46 15.24
N ALA A 172 -7.12 8.86 16.45
CA ALA A 172 -7.01 10.26 16.85
C ALA A 172 -6.02 11.10 16.01
N LYS A 173 -5.08 10.44 15.31
CA LYS A 173 -4.09 11.10 14.44
C LYS A 173 -4.62 11.40 13.03
N TRP A 174 -5.79 10.87 12.66
CA TRP A 174 -6.36 11.01 11.32
C TRP A 174 -7.35 12.16 11.25
N LYS A 175 -7.44 12.79 10.09
CA LYS A 175 -8.43 13.83 9.79
C LYS A 175 -9.47 13.32 8.79
N PRO A 176 -10.77 13.54 9.02
CA PRO A 176 -11.78 13.22 8.01
C PRO A 176 -11.60 14.14 6.80
N THR A 177 -11.77 13.59 5.59
CA THR A 177 -11.62 14.35 4.34
C THR A 177 -12.89 15.07 3.90
N GLY A 178 -14.02 14.82 4.58
CA GLY A 178 -15.36 15.21 4.11
C GLY A 178 -15.99 14.20 3.14
N GLY A 179 -15.26 13.14 2.79
CA GLY A 179 -15.69 12.09 1.89
C GLY A 179 -15.27 12.35 0.45
N ILE A 180 -15.10 11.26 -0.32
CA ILE A 180 -14.73 11.32 -1.74
C ILE A 180 -15.75 10.57 -2.59
N GLN A 181 -15.96 11.03 -3.82
CA GLN A 181 -16.83 10.34 -4.75
C GLN A 181 -16.09 9.14 -5.37
N VAL A 182 -16.60 7.93 -5.13
CA VAL A 182 -16.04 6.69 -5.69
C VAL A 182 -17.00 6.11 -6.72
N LYS A 183 -16.49 5.91 -7.95
CA LYS A 183 -17.27 5.34 -9.05
C LYS A 183 -17.88 3.99 -8.63
N GLY A 184 -19.20 3.86 -8.76
CA GLY A 184 -19.94 2.65 -8.40
C GLY A 184 -20.29 2.51 -6.91
N LYS A 185 -19.78 3.39 -6.02
CA LYS A 185 -20.07 3.37 -4.58
C LYS A 185 -20.70 4.64 -4.03
N GLY A 186 -20.65 5.73 -4.78
CA GLY A 186 -21.15 7.03 -4.32
C GLY A 186 -20.15 7.74 -3.40
N LEU A 187 -20.66 8.55 -2.48
CA LEU A 187 -19.84 9.27 -1.51
C LEU A 187 -19.32 8.31 -0.44
N MET A 188 -18.00 8.11 -0.40
CA MET A 188 -17.34 7.29 0.62
C MET A 188 -16.64 8.16 1.66
N GLN A 189 -16.89 7.88 2.93
CA GLN A 189 -16.14 8.51 4.01
C GLN A 189 -14.71 7.98 4.05
N THR A 190 -13.76 8.92 4.09
CA THR A 190 -12.33 8.61 4.07
C THR A 190 -11.58 9.53 5.02
N TYR A 191 -10.36 9.11 5.36
CA TYR A 191 -9.54 9.71 6.38
C TYR A 191 -8.13 9.89 5.85
N LEU A 192 -7.48 10.98 6.23
CA LEU A 192 -6.11 11.29 5.88
C LEU A 192 -5.23 11.27 7.12
N TRP A 193 -4.13 10.53 7.05
CA TRP A 193 -3.04 10.57 8.01
C TRP A 193 -1.86 11.30 7.40
N MET A 194 -1.30 12.23 8.14
CA MET A 194 -0.10 12.97 7.75
C MET A 194 0.98 12.73 8.81
N PRO A 195 2.24 12.51 8.41
CA PRO A 195 3.33 12.38 9.35
C PRO A 195 3.48 13.67 10.14
N SER A 196 3.66 13.55 11.45
CA SER A 196 4.03 14.69 12.27
C SER A 196 5.46 15.15 11.93
N ALA A 197 5.83 16.39 12.28
CA ALA A 197 7.19 16.89 12.07
C ALA A 197 8.26 16.01 12.75
N ALA A 198 7.89 15.28 13.82
CA ALA A 198 8.78 14.36 14.54
C ALA A 198 8.96 13.00 13.84
N GLU A 199 7.99 12.55 13.04
CA GLU A 199 8.02 11.30 12.27
C GLU A 199 8.55 11.52 10.84
N SER A 200 9.01 12.75 10.53
CA SER A 200 9.44 13.16 9.21
C SER A 200 10.96 13.13 8.99
N ASN A 201 11.74 12.86 10.04
CA ASN A 201 13.21 12.76 10.05
C ASN A 201 13.67 11.31 10.05
#